data_AF-A0A3C2ECF2-F1
#
_entry.id   AF-A0A3C2ECF2-F1
#
_cell.length_a   1.000
_cell.length_b   1.000
_cell.length_c   1.000
_cell.angle_alpha   90.00
_cell.angle_beta   90.00
_cell.angle_gamma   90.00
#
_symmetry.space_group_name_H-M   'P 1'
#
loop_
_entity.id
_entity.type
_entity.pdbx_description
1 polymer ?
#
loop_
_entity_poly.entity_id
_entity_poly.type
_entity_poly.pdbx_seq_one_letter_code
_entity_poly.pdbx_strand_id
1 'polypeptide(L)'
;AANLQKILKETEIETIILTSIGEMIGGLKGAIVDLVVRKVKKMVPSYSLDNTVKFKDAINAGKKFTIKPFLGNPDDVVFHQYT
;
A
#
# COMPACT_ATOMS: atom_id res chain seq x y z
N ALA A 1 -1.93 6.53 5.66
CA ALA A 1 -2.14 5.62 6.80
C ALA A 1 -2.84 6.30 7.98
N ALA A 2 -2.25 7.30 8.63
CA ALA A 2 -2.88 7.95 9.81
C ALA A 2 -4.22 8.63 9.52
N ASN A 3 -4.42 9.21 8.33
CA ASN A 3 -5.72 9.77 7.94
C ASN A 3 -6.77 8.66 7.72
N LEU A 4 -6.41 7.61 6.98
CA LEU A 4 -7.28 6.44 6.78
C LEU A 4 -7.75 5.85 8.11
N GLN A 5 -6.86 5.69 9.09
CA GLN A 5 -7.20 5.16 10.42
C GLN A 5 -8.37 5.92 11.08
N LYS A 6 -8.46 7.24 10.90
CA LYS A 6 -9.51 8.06 11.52
C LYS A 6 -10.90 7.75 11.00
N ILE A 7 -10.99 7.43 9.71
CA ILE A 7 -12.27 7.24 9.00
C ILE A 7 -12.55 5.79 8.66
N LEU A 8 -11.65 4.85 8.97
CA LEU A 8 -11.75 3.47 8.48
C LEU A 8 -13.09 2.80 8.84
N LYS A 9 -13.64 3.10 10.02
CA LYS A 9 -14.94 2.59 10.49
C LYS A 9 -16.15 3.14 9.72
N GLU A 10 -15.96 4.25 9.02
CA GLU A 10 -16.99 4.94 8.22
C GLU A 10 -16.87 4.56 6.73
N THR A 11 -15.96 3.65 6.38
CA THR A 11 -15.72 3.22 5.01
C THR A 11 -16.02 1.74 4.84
N GLU A 12 -16.42 1.34 3.64
CA GLU A 12 -16.60 -0.07 3.24
C GLU A 12 -15.29 -0.72 2.75
N ILE A 13 -14.14 -0.25 3.24
CA ILE A 13 -12.84 -0.76 2.79
C ILE A 13 -12.59 -2.16 3.36
N GLU A 14 -12.53 -3.15 2.47
CA GLU A 14 -12.28 -4.55 2.85
C GLU A 14 -10.79 -4.91 2.92
N THR A 15 -9.98 -4.36 2.01
CA THR A 15 -8.56 -4.70 1.86
C THR A 15 -7.68 -3.47 1.93
N ILE A 16 -6.70 -3.48 2.83
CA ILE A 16 -5.72 -2.40 2.96
C ILE A 16 -4.36 -2.91 2.52
N ILE A 17 -3.88 -2.42 1.37
CA ILE A 17 -2.51 -2.67 0.93
C ILE A 17 -1.62 -1.55 1.46
N LEU A 18 -0.71 -1.89 2.38
CA LEU A 18 0.20 -0.96 3.01
C LEU A 18 1.57 -1.02 2.35
N THR A 19 2.07 0.13 1.91
CA THR A 19 3.40 0.27 1.31
C THR A 19 4.34 1.10 2.19
N SER A 20 5.64 0.84 2.13
CA SER A 20 6.69 1.69 2.72
C SER A 20 7.79 2.06 1.72
N ILE A 21 8.51 3.14 2.01
CA ILE A 21 9.55 3.70 1.13
C ILE A 21 10.68 2.68 0.90
N GLY A 22 11.08 1.95 1.93
CA GLY A 22 12.14 0.95 1.86
C GLY A 22 11.71 -0.41 1.31
N GLU A 23 10.41 -0.64 1.08
CA GLU A 23 9.86 -1.98 0.88
C GLU A 23 10.42 -2.69 -0.34
N MET A 24 10.50 -1.98 -1.46
CA MET A 24 10.98 -2.52 -2.73
C MET A 24 12.51 -2.53 -2.84
N ILE A 25 13.23 -1.83 -1.95
CA ILE A 25 14.70 -1.88 -1.87
C ILE A 25 15.15 -3.24 -1.32
N GLY A 26 14.35 -3.84 -0.44
CA GLY A 26 14.57 -5.17 0.10
C GLY A 26 15.79 -5.30 1.03
N GLY A 27 15.89 -6.49 1.64
CA GLY A 27 16.97 -6.85 2.55
C GLY A 27 17.14 -5.89 3.73
N LEU A 28 18.36 -5.83 4.26
CA LEU A 28 18.71 -4.96 5.39
C LEU A 28 18.64 -3.47 5.00
N LYS A 29 18.99 -3.12 3.76
CA LYS A 29 18.98 -1.74 3.27
C LYS A 29 17.57 -1.13 3.34
N GLY A 30 16.56 -1.84 2.85
CA GLY A 30 15.16 -1.40 2.93
C GLY A 30 14.68 -1.19 4.37
N ALA A 31 15.03 -2.12 5.27
CA ALA A 31 14.67 -2.01 6.68
C ALA A 31 15.29 -0.77 7.36
N ILE A 32 16.55 -0.46 7.04
CA ILE A 32 17.23 0.76 7.54
C ILE A 32 16.52 2.01 7.03
N VAL A 33 16.18 2.06 5.73
CA VAL A 33 15.46 3.20 5.13
C VAL A 33 14.14 3.44 5.85
N ASP A 34 13.34 2.39 6.06
CA ASP A 34 12.07 2.50 6.76
C ASP A 34 12.22 2.95 8.21
N LEU A 35 13.24 2.46 8.91
CA LEU A 35 13.54 2.86 10.28
C LEU A 35 13.91 4.34 10.35
N VAL A 36 14.78 4.82 9.46
CA VAL A 36 15.19 6.23 9.40
C VAL A 36 13.99 7.12 9.11
N VAL A 37 13.20 6.80 8.07
CA VAL A 37 12.03 7.58 7.67
C VAL A 37 11.00 7.65 8.79
N ARG A 38 10.71 6.53 9.47
CA ARG A 38 9.67 6.44 10.51
C ARG A 38 10.12 6.99 11.86
N LYS A 39 11.35 6.70 12.30
CA LYS A 39 11.80 6.95 13.67
C LYS A 39 12.73 8.16 13.80
N VAL A 40 13.63 8.36 12.83
CA VAL A 40 14.63 9.44 12.89
C VAL A 40 14.08 10.72 12.27
N LYS A 41 13.65 10.64 11.00
CA LYS A 41 13.12 11.77 10.25
C LYS A 41 11.65 12.05 10.54
N LYS A 42 10.92 11.09 11.13
CA LYS A 42 9.50 11.20 11.50
C LYS A 42 8.62 11.70 10.33
N MET A 43 8.96 11.33 9.10
CA MET A 43 8.22 11.75 7.90
C MET A 43 6.90 11.00 7.75
N VAL A 44 6.76 9.86 8.43
CA VAL A 44 5.54 9.07 8.45
C VAL A 44 4.90 9.23 9.84
N PRO A 45 3.68 9.80 9.93
CA PRO A 45 2.96 9.89 11.19
C PRO A 45 2.74 8.51 11.81
N SER A 46 2.64 8.44 13.15
CA SER A 46 2.28 7.20 13.83
C SER A 46 0.84 6.81 13.48
N TYR A 47 0.61 5.51 13.28
CA TYR A 47 -0.71 4.94 13.03
C TYR A 47 -0.75 3.49 13.52
N SER A 48 -1.96 3.00 13.75
CA SER A 48 -2.29 1.60 13.97
C SER A 48 -3.42 1.24 13.01
N LEU A 49 -3.14 0.35 12.07
CA LEU A 49 -4.11 -0.16 11.10
C LEU A 49 -4.11 -1.68 11.20
N ASP A 50 -5.28 -2.24 11.51
CA ASP A 50 -5.50 -3.68 11.49
C ASP A 50 -5.81 -4.15 10.06
N ASN A 51 -5.77 -5.48 9.84
CA ASN A 51 -6.10 -6.09 8.55
C ASN A 51 -5.32 -5.52 7.34
N THR A 52 -4.01 -5.33 7.49
CA THR A 52 -3.15 -4.82 6.42
C THR A 52 -2.37 -5.92 5.72
N VAL A 53 -2.26 -5.82 4.40
CA VAL A 53 -1.39 -6.65 3.55
C VAL A 53 -0.21 -5.80 3.11
N LYS A 54 1.01 -6.31 3.25
CA LYS A 54 2.20 -5.60 2.74
C LYS A 54 2.16 -5.57 1.22
N PHE A 55 2.53 -4.44 0.63
CA PHE A 55 2.53 -4.25 -0.81
C PHE A 55 3.36 -5.31 -1.53
N LYS A 56 4.55 -5.64 -1.03
CA LYS A 56 5.39 -6.68 -1.64
C LYS A 56 4.72 -8.06 -1.62
N ASP A 57 3.99 -8.39 -0.57
CA ASP A 57 3.26 -9.66 -0.45
C ASP A 57 2.09 -9.70 -1.42
N ALA A 58 1.36 -8.59 -1.57
CA ALA A 58 0.29 -8.44 -2.56
C ALA A 58 0.84 -8.63 -4.00
N ILE A 59 1.98 -8.02 -4.33
CA ILE A 59 2.64 -8.19 -5.64
C ILE A 59 3.08 -9.64 -5.85
N ASN A 60 3.68 -10.29 -4.84
CA ASN A 60 4.11 -11.68 -4.94
C ASN A 60 2.93 -12.65 -5.11
N ALA A 61 1.80 -12.39 -4.47
CA ALA A 61 0.57 -13.13 -4.68
C ALA A 61 0.01 -12.88 -6.09
N GLY A 62 -0.08 -11.61 -6.50
CA GLY A 62 -0.60 -11.18 -7.80
C GLY A 62 0.15 -11.81 -8.99
N LYS A 63 1.47 -11.98 -8.88
CA LYS A 63 2.31 -12.64 -9.90
C LYS A 63 1.91 -14.07 -10.24
N LYS A 64 1.14 -14.74 -9.37
CA LYS A 64 0.66 -16.11 -9.60
C LYS A 64 -0.58 -16.16 -10.48
N PHE A 65 -1.25 -15.03 -10.70
CA PHE A 65 -2.47 -14.94 -11.48
C PHE A 65 -2.18 -14.54 -12.92
N THR A 66 -2.93 -15.11 -13.86
CA THR A 66 -2.92 -14.67 -15.26
C THR A 66 -3.90 -13.53 -15.44
N ILE A 67 -3.40 -12.39 -15.94
CA ILE A 67 -4.26 -11.25 -16.29
C ILE A 67 -4.97 -11.59 -17.60
N LYS A 68 -6.30 -11.58 -17.59
CA LYS A 68 -7.08 -11.77 -18.81
C LYS A 68 -6.98 -10.52 -19.67
N PRO A 69 -6.88 -10.65 -21.01
CA PRO A 69 -6.96 -9.51 -21.91
C PRO A 69 -8.25 -8.72 -21.63
N PHE A 70 -8.10 -7.42 -21.42
CA PHE A 70 -9.20 -6.49 -21.27
C PHE A 70 -9.22 -5.56 -22.49
N LEU A 71 -10.33 -5.56 -23.24
CA LEU A 71 -10.55 -4.60 -24.32
C LEU A 71 -11.19 -3.36 -23.68
N GLY A 72 -10.40 -2.32 -23.45
CA GLY A 72 -10.88 -1.06 -22.90
C GLY A 72 -11.38 -0.10 -23.96
N ASN A 73 -12.31 0.77 -23.58
CA ASN A 73 -12.78 1.93 -24.35
C ASN A 73 -12.20 3.23 -23.78
N PRO A 74 -12.21 4.34 -24.54
CA PRO A 74 -11.68 5.63 -24.07
C PRO A 74 -12.32 6.16 -22.79
N ASP A 75 -13.57 5.81 -22.53
CA ASP A 75 -14.35 6.29 -21.39
C ASP A 75 -14.30 5.35 -20.18
N ASP A 76 -13.56 4.23 -20.26
CA ASP A 76 -13.49 3.27 -19.18
C ASP A 76 -12.64 3.80 -18.02
N VAL A 77 -13.25 3.88 -16.83
CA VAL A 77 -12.54 4.23 -15.60
C VAL A 77 -11.84 2.99 -15.04
N VAL A 78 -10.51 2.99 -15.08
CA VAL A 78 -9.67 1.88 -14.60
C VAL A 78 -9.25 2.02 -13.14
N PHE A 79 -9.13 3.24 -12.62
CA PHE A 79 -8.85 3.49 -11.20
C PHE A 79 -9.30 4.90 -10.78
N HIS A 80 -9.67 5.02 -9.51
CA HIS A 80 -9.85 6.31 -8.85
C HIS A 80 -8.68 6.54 -7.89
N GLN A 81 -7.89 7.59 -8.13
CA GLN A 81 -6.76 7.97 -7.28
C GLN A 81 -7.04 9.30 -6.61
N TYR A 82 -6.91 9.32 -5.28
CA TYR A 82 -6.98 10.51 -4.45
C TYR A 82 -5.70 10.59 -3.61
N THR A 83 -5.02 11.74 -3.63
CA THR A 83 -3.74 11.97 -2.95
C THR A 83 -3.90 12.79 -1.69
#